data_AF-A0A518ESU5-F1
#
_entry.id   AF-A0A518ESU5-F1
#
_cell.length_a   1.000
_cell.length_b   1.000
_cell.length_c   1.000
_cell.angle_alpha   90.00
_cell.angle_beta   90.00
_cell.angle_gamma   90.00
#
_symmetry.space_group_name_H-M   'P 1'
#
loop_
_entity.id
_entity.type
_entity.pdbx_description
1 polymer ?
#
loop_
_entity_poly.entity_id
_entity_poly.type
_entity_poly.pdbx_seq_one_letter_code
_entity_poly.pdbx_strand_id
1 'polypeptide(L)'
;MGQSRGNGDQGTREPAAAHGLDPASPLTVAEAAALAGVPLATLEAQLDDGSLLFETGQGGRAGNRIVRLMDLADLYPKLRPGAAGPPAEPDPEEPSESTVPARVDSRVNSLGADDSIAGAVRASGADRNALIELCQDLETRLDLAERERQASTASLLMAQRRVLDLERRDERRPIAWMAAATLGVFGVALAILAFRLPSTVRAAAREELGVLQSDFEERTARMRESLDASMASLAGSMSAAMETAREEERELLKSEREAQAAQIAALEARLAEARALQLSETEALTRELTRQVTDEAAERLAADVEERRVRNEALELRLRAAEALGDSAREALAQERSVSEAEREAFRQQLEETLERHDEALKAALARLEASGERPAPAAEPSEKESTPAPWWKRALGDLRD
;
A
#
# COMPACT_ATOMS: atom_id res chain seq x y z
N MET A 1 -13.59 -38.04 -38.95
CA MET A 1 -12.69 -37.29 -39.84
C MET A 1 -13.21 -35.87 -39.94
N GLY A 2 -12.56 -34.91 -39.29
CA GLY A 2 -12.93 -33.50 -39.31
C GLY A 2 -11.66 -32.66 -39.16
N GLN A 3 -11.09 -32.27 -40.29
CA GLN A 3 -9.95 -31.36 -40.35
C GLN A 3 -10.46 -29.94 -40.10
N SER A 4 -10.26 -29.42 -38.90
CA SER A 4 -10.41 -27.97 -38.64
C SER A 4 -9.08 -27.30 -38.94
N ARG A 5 -8.98 -26.71 -40.13
CA ARG A 5 -7.90 -25.80 -40.52
C ARG A 5 -8.21 -24.43 -39.92
N GLY A 6 -7.55 -24.08 -38.81
CA GLY A 6 -7.46 -22.71 -38.35
C GLY A 6 -6.21 -22.07 -38.94
N ASN A 7 -6.39 -21.24 -39.98
CA ASN A 7 -5.37 -20.34 -40.52
C ASN A 7 -4.91 -19.39 -39.41
N GLY A 8 -3.65 -19.50 -39.00
CA GLY A 8 -2.95 -18.47 -38.23
C GLY A 8 -2.59 -17.34 -39.16
N ASP A 9 -3.44 -16.32 -39.20
CA ASP A 9 -3.19 -15.04 -39.83
C ASP A 9 -2.13 -14.30 -38.99
N GLN A 10 -0.85 -14.60 -39.23
CA GLN A 10 0.27 -13.81 -38.72
C GLN A 10 0.41 -12.55 -39.59
N GLY A 11 -0.56 -11.65 -39.44
CA GLY A 11 -0.38 -10.28 -39.90
C GLY A 11 0.82 -9.69 -39.17
N THR A 12 1.86 -9.32 -39.91
CA THR A 12 2.93 -8.43 -39.48
C THR A 12 2.30 -7.12 -39.04
N ARG A 13 1.89 -7.03 -37.77
CA ARG A 13 1.49 -5.78 -37.14
C ARG A 13 2.76 -4.93 -37.01
N GLU A 14 2.75 -3.79 -37.67
CA GLU A 14 3.70 -2.70 -37.40
C GLU A 14 3.79 -2.45 -35.89
N PRO A 15 4.97 -2.08 -35.36
CA PRO A 15 5.15 -1.83 -33.94
C PRO A 15 4.25 -0.66 -33.53
N ALA A 16 3.13 -0.98 -32.89
CA ALA A 16 2.28 0.02 -32.25
C ALA A 16 3.13 0.74 -31.20
N ALA A 17 3.22 2.07 -31.31
CA ALA A 17 3.94 2.89 -30.35
C ALA A 17 3.46 2.56 -28.93
N ALA A 18 4.40 2.38 -28.00
CA ALA A 18 4.18 1.93 -26.61
C ALA A 18 3.28 2.86 -25.76
N HIS A 19 2.75 3.93 -26.34
CA HIS A 19 1.90 4.91 -25.70
C HIS A 19 0.45 4.40 -25.64
N GLY A 20 0.12 3.66 -24.58
CA GLY A 20 -1.27 3.29 -24.25
C GLY A 20 -1.49 1.83 -23.85
N LEU A 21 -0.44 1.02 -23.71
CA LEU A 21 -0.57 -0.34 -23.18
C LEU A 21 -0.71 -0.31 -21.65
N ASP A 22 -1.63 -1.12 -21.13
CA ASP A 22 -1.80 -1.33 -19.69
C ASP A 22 -0.49 -1.89 -19.09
N PRO A 23 0.06 -1.32 -18.01
CA PRO A 23 1.27 -1.83 -17.35
C PRO A 23 1.14 -3.28 -16.88
N ALA A 24 -0.08 -3.78 -16.66
CA ALA A 24 -0.35 -5.18 -16.32
C ALA A 24 -0.55 -6.10 -17.54
N SER A 25 -0.46 -5.56 -18.76
CA SER A 25 -0.70 -6.35 -19.98
C SER A 25 0.33 -7.47 -20.12
N PRO A 26 -0.11 -8.73 -20.30
CA PRO A 26 0.79 -9.84 -20.57
C PRO A 26 1.39 -9.71 -21.97
N LEU A 27 2.72 -9.78 -22.08
CA LEU A 27 3.45 -9.77 -23.35
C LEU A 27 4.15 -11.13 -23.53
N THR A 28 4.13 -11.65 -24.74
CA THR A 28 5.01 -12.79 -25.09
C THR A 28 6.47 -12.32 -25.13
N VAL A 29 7.42 -13.24 -24.94
CA VAL A 29 8.87 -12.92 -25.00
C VAL A 29 9.24 -12.22 -26.31
N ALA A 30 8.65 -12.64 -27.44
CA ALA A 30 8.88 -12.04 -28.74
C ALA A 30 8.34 -10.60 -28.84
N GLU A 31 7.16 -10.34 -28.27
CA GLU A 31 6.57 -9.00 -28.21
C GLU A 31 7.36 -8.08 -27.27
N ALA A 32 7.80 -8.60 -26.12
CA ALA A 32 8.63 -7.87 -25.17
C ALA A 32 9.99 -7.48 -25.78
N ALA A 33 10.63 -8.39 -26.52
CA ALA A 33 11.88 -8.13 -27.22
C ALA A 33 11.70 -7.06 -28.32
N ALA A 34 10.63 -7.17 -29.10
CA ALA A 34 10.28 -6.18 -30.13
C ALA A 34 10.01 -4.80 -29.51
N LEU A 35 9.30 -4.76 -28.38
CA LEU A 35 8.96 -3.52 -27.67
C LEU A 35 10.19 -2.85 -27.07
N ALA A 36 11.10 -3.63 -26.46
CA ALA A 36 12.36 -3.14 -25.90
C ALA A 36 13.41 -2.76 -26.95
N GLY A 37 13.24 -3.20 -28.21
CA GLY A 37 14.21 -3.00 -29.28
C GLY A 37 15.49 -3.83 -29.06
N VAL A 38 15.38 -4.99 -28.43
CA VAL A 38 16.51 -5.85 -28.04
C VAL A 38 16.40 -7.21 -28.78
N PRO A 39 17.51 -7.85 -29.18
CA PRO A 39 17.46 -9.19 -29.77
C PRO A 39 16.79 -10.20 -28.85
N LEU A 40 15.93 -11.07 -29.41
CA LEU A 40 15.18 -12.09 -28.65
C LEU A 40 16.08 -12.93 -27.74
N ALA A 41 17.24 -13.37 -28.25
CA ALA A 41 18.19 -14.19 -27.50
C ALA A 41 18.74 -13.49 -26.24
N THR A 42 18.85 -12.16 -26.26
CA THR A 42 19.30 -11.39 -25.09
C THR A 42 18.20 -11.33 -24.03
N LEU A 43 16.95 -11.18 -24.44
CA LEU A 43 15.81 -11.21 -23.51
C LEU A 43 15.62 -12.61 -22.91
N GLU A 44 15.80 -13.66 -23.70
CA GLU A 44 15.75 -15.05 -23.21
C GLU A 44 16.86 -15.35 -22.19
N ALA A 45 18.09 -14.86 -22.44
CA ALA A 45 19.18 -14.98 -21.48
C ALA A 45 18.87 -14.28 -20.13
N GLN A 46 18.22 -13.11 -20.18
CA GLN A 46 17.76 -12.38 -18.98
C GLN A 46 16.62 -13.08 -18.22
N LEU A 47 15.81 -13.86 -18.93
CA LEU A 47 14.80 -14.71 -18.28
C LEU A 47 15.44 -15.93 -17.62
N ASP A 48 16.49 -16.49 -18.23
CA ASP A 48 17.18 -17.68 -17.72
C ASP A 48 18.13 -17.36 -16.56
N ASP A 49 18.72 -16.16 -16.52
CA ASP A 49 19.55 -15.69 -15.40
C ASP A 49 18.74 -15.11 -14.23
N GLY A 50 17.43 -14.91 -14.42
CA GLY A 50 16.49 -14.41 -13.41
C GLY A 50 16.49 -12.89 -13.24
N SER A 51 17.17 -12.14 -14.09
CA SER A 51 17.13 -10.67 -14.10
C SER A 51 15.78 -10.12 -14.56
N LEU A 52 15.04 -10.85 -15.39
CA LEU A 52 13.69 -10.54 -15.80
C LEU A 52 12.71 -11.61 -15.30
N LEU A 53 11.62 -11.19 -14.65
CA LEU A 53 10.59 -12.08 -14.15
C LEU A 53 9.61 -12.47 -15.26
N PHE A 54 9.13 -13.71 -15.24
CA PHE A 54 8.11 -14.20 -16.16
C PHE A 54 7.09 -15.10 -15.47
N GLU A 55 5.88 -15.10 -16.02
CA GLU A 55 4.81 -16.01 -15.68
C GLU A 55 4.72 -17.10 -16.76
N THR A 56 4.44 -18.34 -16.36
CA THR A 56 4.20 -19.41 -17.34
C THR A 56 2.71 -19.46 -17.66
N GLY A 57 2.34 -19.13 -18.90
CA GLY A 57 0.94 -19.15 -19.33
C GLY A 57 0.38 -20.58 -19.35
N GLN A 58 -0.77 -20.81 -18.71
CA GLN A 58 -1.55 -22.04 -18.83
C GLN A 58 -2.25 -22.09 -20.21
N GLY A 59 -1.48 -22.36 -21.27
CA GLY A 59 -2.03 -22.32 -22.64
C GLY A 59 -1.23 -23.12 -23.65
N GLY A 60 -1.34 -24.45 -23.62
CA GLY A 60 -1.08 -25.34 -24.76
C GLY A 60 0.38 -25.73 -25.07
N ARG A 61 0.73 -27.00 -24.78
CA ARG A 61 1.86 -27.86 -25.23
C ARG A 61 3.31 -27.33 -25.33
N ALA A 62 3.56 -26.04 -25.37
CA ALA A 62 4.84 -25.39 -25.13
C ALA A 62 4.55 -24.23 -24.18
N GLY A 63 5.12 -24.26 -22.97
CA GLY A 63 4.86 -23.23 -21.96
C GLY A 63 5.33 -21.87 -22.46
N ASN A 64 4.40 -21.05 -22.96
CA ASN A 64 4.71 -19.69 -23.37
C ASN A 64 5.05 -18.88 -22.11
N ARG A 65 6.28 -18.37 -22.05
CA ARG A 65 6.73 -17.43 -21.02
C ARG A 65 6.11 -16.06 -21.31
N ILE A 66 5.45 -15.49 -20.32
CA ILE A 66 4.76 -14.20 -20.38
C ILE A 66 5.52 -13.22 -19.50
N VAL A 67 5.89 -12.07 -20.06
CA VAL A 67 6.56 -10.98 -19.35
C VAL A 67 5.54 -9.85 -19.16
N ARG A 68 5.48 -9.24 -17.98
CA ARG A 68 4.62 -8.06 -17.78
C ARG A 68 5.35 -6.80 -18.24
N LEU A 69 4.59 -5.87 -18.81
CA LEU A 69 5.15 -4.60 -19.30
C LEU A 69 5.86 -3.81 -18.20
N MET A 70 5.36 -3.87 -16.95
CA MET A 70 5.99 -3.21 -15.80
C MET A 70 7.41 -3.75 -15.51
N ASP A 71 7.58 -5.08 -15.46
CA ASP A 71 8.88 -5.71 -15.21
C ASP A 71 9.89 -5.38 -16.32
N LEU A 72 9.40 -5.29 -17.57
CA LEU A 72 10.21 -4.88 -18.71
C LEU A 72 10.59 -3.39 -18.64
N ALA A 73 9.69 -2.52 -18.19
CA ALA A 73 9.91 -1.08 -18.06
C ALA A 73 10.88 -0.71 -16.93
N ASP A 74 11.06 -1.58 -15.94
CA ASP A 74 12.06 -1.41 -14.89
C ASP A 74 13.48 -1.69 -15.39
N LEU A 75 13.66 -2.69 -16.26
CA LEU A 75 14.95 -2.96 -16.91
C LEU A 75 15.25 -2.00 -18.06
N TYR A 76 14.21 -1.53 -18.75
CA TYR A 76 14.33 -0.64 -19.91
C TYR A 76 13.54 0.65 -19.67
N PRO A 77 14.13 1.65 -18.98
CA PRO A 77 13.44 2.90 -18.62
C PRO A 77 12.87 3.69 -19.79
N LYS A 78 13.40 3.48 -21.00
CA LYS A 78 12.90 4.09 -22.25
C LYS A 78 11.47 3.67 -22.59
N LEU A 79 10.98 2.57 -22.00
CA LEU A 79 9.62 2.06 -22.18
C LEU A 79 8.64 2.63 -21.15
N ARG A 80 9.11 3.38 -20.15
CA ARG A 80 8.22 3.98 -19.15
C ARG A 80 7.29 5.00 -19.83
N PRO A 81 5.96 4.86 -19.69
CA PRO A 81 5.02 5.86 -20.18
C PRO A 81 5.36 7.23 -19.58
N GLY A 82 5.70 8.21 -20.43
CA GLY A 82 6.06 9.57 -20.02
C GLY A 82 7.57 9.90 -20.02
N ALA A 83 8.46 8.96 -20.34
CA ALA A 83 9.91 9.20 -20.30
C ALA A 83 10.52 9.90 -21.54
N ALA A 84 9.71 10.47 -22.43
CA ALA A 84 10.20 11.25 -23.56
C ALA A 84 10.53 12.70 -23.16
N GLY A 85 11.52 12.88 -22.29
CA GLY A 85 12.25 14.14 -22.15
C GLY A 85 13.35 14.22 -23.23
N PRO A 86 13.66 15.40 -23.78
CA PRO A 86 14.70 15.53 -24.81
C PRO A 86 16.06 15.09 -24.24
N PRO A 87 16.97 14.56 -25.08
CA PRO A 87 18.23 14.00 -24.62
C PRO A 87 19.08 15.11 -23.97
N ALA A 88 19.46 14.91 -22.71
CA ALA A 88 20.46 15.73 -22.05
C ALA A 88 21.81 15.50 -22.73
N GLU A 89 22.36 16.54 -23.37
CA GLU A 89 23.76 16.58 -23.77
C GLU A 89 24.65 16.46 -22.52
N PRO A 90 25.75 15.71 -22.58
CA PRO A 90 26.74 15.69 -21.51
C PRO A 90 27.75 16.81 -21.74
N ASP A 91 27.96 17.66 -20.74
CA ASP A 91 29.18 18.48 -20.65
C ASP A 91 29.61 18.58 -19.16
N PRO A 92 30.91 18.77 -18.88
CA PRO A 92 31.59 18.22 -17.73
C PRO A 92 31.94 19.29 -16.67
N GLU A 93 32.33 18.81 -15.49
CA GLU A 93 33.20 19.43 -14.48
C GLU A 93 33.19 20.98 -14.34
N GLU A 94 32.62 21.50 -13.24
CA GLU A 94 33.37 21.99 -12.07
C GLU A 94 32.46 22.69 -11.02
N PRO A 95 32.89 22.79 -9.75
CA PRO A 95 32.06 23.16 -8.60
C PRO A 95 32.17 24.65 -8.24
N SER A 96 31.12 25.28 -7.70
CA SER A 96 31.26 26.51 -6.91
C SER A 96 30.03 26.79 -6.05
N GLU A 97 30.29 27.07 -4.78
CA GLU A 97 29.41 27.68 -3.80
C GLU A 97 28.89 29.03 -4.29
N SER A 98 27.61 29.36 -4.02
CA SER A 98 27.21 30.74 -3.79
C SER A 98 25.83 30.83 -3.14
N THR A 99 25.76 31.73 -2.18
CA THR A 99 24.68 32.06 -1.26
C THR A 99 23.75 33.13 -1.87
N VAL A 100 22.50 33.15 -1.38
CA VAL A 100 21.53 34.28 -1.34
C VAL A 100 20.41 34.26 -2.41
N PRO A 101 19.15 34.59 -2.01
CA PRO A 101 17.93 34.07 -2.61
C PRO A 101 17.23 35.05 -3.56
N ALA A 102 16.49 34.52 -4.52
CA ALA A 102 15.58 35.31 -5.33
C ALA A 102 14.16 34.73 -5.23
N ARG A 103 13.30 35.45 -4.50
CA ARG A 103 11.86 35.44 -4.72
C ARG A 103 11.62 35.85 -6.17
N VAL A 104 10.98 34.97 -6.93
CA VAL A 104 10.23 35.35 -8.13
C VAL A 104 8.87 34.70 -8.01
N ASP A 105 7.87 35.54 -7.75
CA ASP A 105 6.49 35.25 -8.08
C ASP A 105 6.41 35.04 -9.60
N SER A 106 6.30 33.78 -10.04
CA SER A 106 5.85 33.45 -11.39
C SER A 106 4.50 32.76 -11.30
N ARG A 107 3.48 33.50 -11.75
CA ARG A 107 2.18 32.97 -12.15
C ARG A 107 2.42 31.81 -13.12
N VAL A 108 2.07 30.60 -12.73
CA VAL A 108 1.96 29.47 -13.65
C VAL A 108 0.51 29.02 -13.68
N ASN A 109 -0.19 29.51 -14.70
CA ASN A 109 -1.22 28.74 -15.37
C ASN A 109 -0.52 27.50 -15.95
N SER A 110 -0.70 26.35 -15.33
CA SER A 110 -0.57 25.05 -15.99
C SER A 110 -1.52 24.07 -15.32
N LEU A 111 -2.78 24.17 -15.73
CA LEU A 111 -3.64 23.01 -15.89
C LEU A 111 -2.96 22.09 -16.91
N GLY A 112 -2.08 21.24 -16.42
CA GLY A 112 -1.39 20.19 -17.16
C GLY A 112 -1.00 19.16 -16.12
N ALA A 113 -1.77 18.08 -16.08
CA ALA A 113 -1.65 17.00 -15.11
C ALA A 113 -0.31 16.26 -15.29
N ASP A 114 0.69 16.69 -14.54
CA ASP A 114 1.82 15.83 -14.17
C ASP A 114 1.60 15.41 -12.72
N ASP A 115 0.91 14.28 -12.53
CA ASP A 115 0.71 13.57 -11.25
C ASP A 115 2.05 13.00 -10.71
N SER A 116 3.11 13.80 -10.71
CA SER A 116 4.36 13.40 -10.08
C SER A 116 4.23 13.54 -8.57
N ILE A 117 4.63 12.50 -7.85
CA ILE A 117 4.68 12.48 -6.37
C ILE A 117 5.46 13.70 -5.85
N ALA A 118 6.48 14.15 -6.57
CA ALA A 118 7.26 15.35 -6.25
C ALA A 118 6.46 16.66 -6.33
N GLY A 119 5.44 16.75 -7.19
CA GLY A 119 4.50 17.86 -7.27
C GLY A 119 3.51 17.84 -6.11
N ALA A 120 2.97 16.67 -5.77
CA ALA A 120 2.06 16.49 -4.63
C ALA A 120 2.75 16.79 -3.28
N VAL A 121 4.00 16.37 -3.10
CA VAL A 121 4.80 16.65 -1.90
C VAL A 121 5.11 18.15 -1.77
N ARG A 122 5.38 18.84 -2.88
CA ARG A 122 5.58 20.31 -2.87
C ARG A 122 4.29 21.09 -2.58
N ALA A 123 3.15 20.61 -3.10
CA ALA A 123 1.85 21.23 -2.87
C ALA A 123 1.29 20.99 -1.46
N SER A 124 1.72 19.90 -0.80
CA SER A 124 1.30 19.51 0.56
C SER A 124 1.74 20.51 1.64
N GLY A 125 2.81 21.27 1.43
CA GLY A 125 3.33 22.23 2.42
C GLY A 125 3.81 21.60 3.73
N ALA A 126 3.93 20.26 3.76
CA ALA A 126 4.46 19.52 4.89
C ALA A 126 5.94 19.85 5.11
N ASP A 127 6.32 20.07 6.38
CA ASP A 127 7.71 20.32 6.75
C ASP A 127 8.58 19.12 6.37
N ARG A 128 9.84 19.38 5.99
CA ARG A 128 10.80 18.35 5.57
C ARG A 128 10.98 17.29 6.65
N ASN A 129 10.97 17.69 7.93
CA ASN A 129 11.09 16.76 9.04
C ASN A 129 9.85 15.84 9.15
N ALA A 130 8.64 16.37 8.95
CA ALA A 130 7.42 15.58 8.97
C ALA A 130 7.37 14.55 7.82
N LEU A 131 7.90 14.90 6.65
CA LEU A 131 8.04 13.95 5.52
C LEU A 131 9.07 12.85 5.80
N ILE A 132 10.18 13.18 6.47
CA ILE A 132 11.19 12.19 6.87
C ILE A 132 10.62 11.23 7.92
N GLU A 133 9.90 11.75 8.93
CA GLU A 133 9.23 10.92 9.94
C GLU A 133 8.18 10.00 9.30
N LEU A 134 7.43 10.49 8.32
CA LEU A 134 6.43 9.68 7.62
C LEU A 134 7.08 8.58 6.75
N CYS A 135 8.22 8.86 6.11
CA CYS A 135 8.98 7.83 5.41
C CYS A 135 9.54 6.77 6.36
N GLN A 136 10.03 7.16 7.54
CA GLN A 136 10.51 6.23 8.56
C GLN A 136 9.37 5.38 9.15
N ASP A 137 8.20 5.97 9.40
CA ASP A 137 7.01 5.21 9.82
C ASP A 137 6.58 4.19 8.76
N LEU A 138 6.55 4.60 7.48
CA LEU A 138 6.22 3.67 6.39
C LEU A 138 7.25 2.54 6.23
N GLU A 139 8.54 2.83 6.39
CA GLU A 139 9.60 1.82 6.36
C GLU A 139 9.43 0.81 7.51
N THR A 140 9.19 1.29 8.74
CA THR A 140 8.97 0.39 9.89
C THR A 140 7.68 -0.43 9.77
N ARG A 141 6.61 0.13 9.18
CA ARG A 141 5.36 -0.60 8.93
C ARG A 141 5.51 -1.65 7.82
N LEU A 142 6.30 -1.36 6.78
CA LEU A 142 6.63 -2.34 5.74
C LEU A 142 7.46 -3.50 6.31
N ASP A 143 8.47 -3.20 7.13
CA ASP A 143 9.28 -4.22 7.82
C ASP A 143 8.42 -5.12 8.72
N LEU A 144 7.46 -4.54 9.44
CA LEU A 144 6.51 -5.27 10.27
C LEU A 144 5.60 -6.18 9.43
N ALA A 145 5.03 -5.65 8.34
CA ALA A 145 4.20 -6.42 7.42
C ALA A 145 5.00 -7.57 6.76
N GLU A 146 6.27 -7.36 6.43
CA GLU A 146 7.12 -8.39 5.86
C GLU A 146 7.45 -9.49 6.89
N ARG A 147 7.73 -9.14 8.14
CA ARG A 147 7.90 -10.11 9.23
C ARG A 147 6.62 -10.90 9.50
N GLU A 148 5.46 -10.27 9.46
CA GLU A 148 4.17 -10.97 9.58
C GLU A 148 3.90 -11.91 8.40
N ARG A 149 4.28 -11.51 7.19
CA ARG A 149 4.20 -12.36 6.00
C ARG A 149 5.13 -13.57 6.10
N GLN A 150 6.35 -13.38 6.59
CA GLN A 150 7.31 -14.46 6.87
C GLN A 150 6.83 -15.40 7.99
N ALA A 151 6.23 -14.87 9.05
CA ALA A 151 5.63 -15.69 10.11
C ALA A 151 4.43 -16.49 9.59
N SER A 152 3.61 -15.88 8.74
CA SER A 152 2.44 -16.51 8.13
C SER A 152 2.85 -17.64 7.18
N THR A 153 3.86 -17.44 6.33
CA THR A 153 4.38 -18.51 5.46
C THR A 153 5.05 -19.63 6.26
N ALA A 154 5.78 -19.32 7.33
CA ALA A 154 6.34 -20.32 8.23
C ALA A 154 5.24 -21.16 8.92
N SER A 155 4.16 -20.52 9.36
CA SER A 155 3.02 -21.21 9.98
C SER A 155 2.30 -22.14 8.98
N LEU A 156 2.14 -21.70 7.73
CA LEU A 156 1.56 -22.48 6.65
C LEU A 156 2.42 -23.72 6.33
N LEU A 157 3.74 -23.56 6.22
CA LEU A 157 4.65 -24.67 5.96
C LEU A 157 4.68 -25.69 7.11
N MET A 158 4.62 -25.22 8.36
CA MET A 158 4.49 -26.09 9.54
C MET A 158 3.16 -26.85 9.55
N ALA A 159 2.06 -26.20 9.15
CA ALA A 159 0.75 -26.83 9.01
C ALA A 159 0.75 -27.90 7.91
N GLN A 160 1.28 -27.59 6.72
CA GLN A 160 1.41 -28.54 5.61
C GLN A 160 2.27 -29.75 6.00
N ARG A 161 3.37 -29.54 6.73
CA ARG A 161 4.22 -30.62 7.22
C ARG A 161 3.50 -31.54 8.21
N ARG A 162 2.66 -30.97 9.10
CA ARG A 162 1.84 -31.77 10.03
C ARG A 162 0.77 -32.60 9.31
N VAL A 163 0.16 -32.05 8.25
CA VAL A 163 -0.80 -32.82 7.44
C VAL A 163 -0.11 -33.99 6.75
N LEU A 164 1.04 -33.77 6.11
CA LEU A 164 1.83 -34.82 5.47
C LEU A 164 2.32 -35.91 6.47
N ASP A 165 2.67 -35.52 7.70
CA ASP A 165 3.07 -36.47 8.75
C ASP A 165 1.89 -37.30 9.29
N LEU A 166 0.67 -36.75 9.26
CA LEU A 166 -0.56 -37.47 9.61
C LEU A 166 -0.94 -38.46 8.50
N GLU A 167 -0.90 -38.04 7.24
CA GLU A 167 -1.15 -38.93 6.08
C GLU A 167 -0.17 -40.11 6.06
N ARG A 168 1.12 -39.88 6.32
CA ARG A 168 2.13 -40.95 6.43
C ARG A 168 1.93 -41.88 7.63
N ARG A 169 1.25 -41.45 8.68
CA ARG A 169 0.93 -42.30 9.85
C ARG A 169 -0.28 -43.17 9.59
N ASP A 170 -1.28 -42.66 8.88
CA ASP A 170 -2.45 -43.43 8.47
C ASP A 170 -2.11 -44.51 7.44
N GLU A 171 -1.15 -44.28 6.55
CA GLU A 171 -0.62 -45.33 5.66
C GLU A 171 0.11 -46.48 6.39
N ARG A 172 0.53 -46.29 7.65
CA ARG A 172 1.43 -47.21 8.36
C ARG A 172 0.78 -48.11 9.43
N ARG A 173 -0.55 -48.22 9.53
CA ARG A 173 -1.22 -49.17 10.47
C ARG A 173 -2.49 -49.82 9.89
N PRO A 174 -2.75 -51.14 10.11
CA PRO A 174 -1.94 -52.28 9.67
C PRO A 174 -2.78 -53.35 8.93
N ILE A 175 -2.41 -53.69 7.69
CA ILE A 175 -2.91 -54.90 6.98
C ILE A 175 -2.36 -56.20 7.64
N ALA A 176 -1.38 -56.09 8.55
CA ALA A 176 -0.70 -57.22 9.18
C ALA A 176 -1.58 -58.04 10.15
N TRP A 177 -2.71 -57.52 10.65
CA TRP A 177 -3.52 -58.25 11.64
C TRP A 177 -4.48 -59.29 11.02
N MET A 178 -4.85 -59.12 9.74
CA MET A 178 -5.75 -60.04 9.03
C MET A 178 -5.06 -61.32 8.53
N ALA A 179 -3.74 -61.29 8.31
CA ALA A 179 -3.00 -62.44 7.74
C ALA A 179 -2.70 -63.55 8.77
N ALA A 180 -2.74 -63.26 10.08
CA ALA A 180 -2.39 -64.21 11.13
C ALA A 180 -3.54 -65.18 11.50
N ALA A 181 -4.80 -64.81 11.25
CA ALA A 181 -5.96 -65.59 11.67
C ALA A 181 -6.28 -66.79 10.76
N THR A 182 -5.90 -66.76 9.48
CA THR A 182 -6.29 -67.77 8.49
C THR A 182 -5.37 -69.00 8.46
N LEU A 183 -4.12 -68.89 8.91
CA LEU A 183 -3.15 -69.98 8.91
C LEU A 183 -3.30 -70.98 10.07
N GLY A 184 -3.97 -70.61 11.17
CA GLY A 184 -4.12 -71.45 12.36
C GLY A 184 -5.14 -72.59 12.23
N VAL A 185 -6.18 -72.42 11.41
CA VAL A 185 -7.32 -73.36 11.35
C VAL A 185 -7.01 -74.60 10.49
N PHE A 186 -6.17 -74.48 9.46
CA PHE A 186 -5.85 -75.59 8.55
C PHE A 186 -4.89 -76.64 9.14
N GLY A 187 -4.04 -76.27 10.11
CA GLY A 187 -3.04 -77.19 10.69
C GLY A 187 -3.63 -78.27 11.60
N VAL A 188 -4.74 -77.98 12.29
CA VAL A 188 -5.31 -78.89 13.31
C VAL A 188 -6.11 -80.03 12.67
N ALA A 189 -6.78 -79.79 11.54
CA ALA A 189 -7.59 -80.80 10.85
C ALA A 189 -6.74 -81.93 10.23
N LEU A 190 -5.55 -81.60 9.71
CA LEU A 190 -4.64 -82.57 9.08
C LEU A 190 -3.95 -83.50 10.11
N ALA A 191 -3.69 -83.01 11.32
CA ALA A 191 -3.07 -83.79 12.39
C ALA A 191 -4.00 -84.88 12.97
N ILE A 192 -5.31 -84.63 13.00
CA ILE A 192 -6.30 -85.57 13.54
C ILE A 192 -6.50 -86.77 12.61
N LEU A 193 -6.39 -86.57 11.29
CA LEU A 193 -6.59 -87.63 10.30
C LEU A 193 -5.45 -88.68 10.30
N ALA A 194 -4.22 -88.25 10.58
CA ALA A 194 -3.04 -89.12 10.56
C ALA A 194 -2.93 -90.04 11.80
N PHE A 195 -3.60 -89.70 12.92
CA PHE A 195 -3.42 -90.39 14.20
C PHE A 195 -4.33 -91.61 14.41
N ARG A 196 -5.29 -91.88 13.51
CA ARG A 196 -6.38 -92.85 13.70
C ARG A 196 -6.30 -94.11 12.80
N LEU A 197 -5.11 -94.56 12.40
CA LEU A 197 -4.96 -95.83 11.66
C LEU A 197 -4.19 -96.89 12.48
N PRO A 198 -4.85 -97.98 12.92
CA PRO A 198 -4.20 -99.09 13.64
C PRO A 198 -3.35 -99.97 12.71
N SER A 199 -2.18 -100.42 13.20
CA SER A 199 -1.16 -101.15 12.43
C SER A 199 -1.41 -102.66 12.26
N THR A 200 -2.51 -103.21 12.78
CA THR A 200 -2.75 -104.67 12.85
C THR A 200 -3.63 -105.25 11.74
N VAL A 201 -4.09 -104.45 10.77
CA VAL A 201 -4.96 -104.93 9.67
C VAL A 201 -4.16 -105.38 8.42
N ARG A 202 -2.83 -105.46 8.47
CA ARG A 202 -2.00 -105.67 7.28
C ARG A 202 -1.69 -107.12 6.87
N ALA A 203 -2.19 -108.15 7.56
CA ALA A 203 -1.76 -109.53 7.27
C ALA A 203 -2.85 -110.60 7.05
N ALA A 204 -4.15 -110.30 7.21
CA ALA A 204 -5.23 -111.31 7.08
C ALA A 204 -6.20 -111.08 5.90
N ALA A 205 -5.96 -110.07 5.06
CA ALA A 205 -6.89 -109.68 4.01
C ALA A 205 -6.25 -109.89 2.64
N ARG A 206 -6.19 -111.13 2.13
CA ARG A 206 -5.81 -111.38 0.73
C ARG A 206 -6.70 -112.36 -0.05
N GLU A 207 -7.64 -113.06 0.58
CA GLU A 207 -8.62 -113.91 -0.12
C GLU A 207 -10.10 -113.56 0.14
N GLU A 208 -10.43 -112.88 1.25
CA GLU A 208 -11.77 -112.25 1.42
C GLU A 208 -11.87 -110.87 0.73
N LEU A 209 -10.79 -110.41 0.09
CA LEU A 209 -10.64 -109.05 -0.41
C LEU A 209 -11.52 -108.71 -1.62
N GLY A 210 -11.97 -109.68 -2.43
CA GLY A 210 -12.79 -109.38 -3.62
C GLY A 210 -14.27 -109.11 -3.29
N VAL A 211 -14.84 -109.89 -2.38
CA VAL A 211 -16.22 -109.69 -1.90
C VAL A 211 -16.25 -108.54 -0.90
N LEU A 212 -15.24 -108.41 -0.03
CA LEU A 212 -15.12 -107.23 0.82
C LEU A 212 -14.80 -105.97 -0.01
N GLN A 213 -14.04 -106.02 -1.11
CA GLN A 213 -13.83 -104.81 -1.95
C GLN A 213 -15.12 -104.33 -2.57
N SER A 214 -15.95 -105.20 -3.15
CA SER A 214 -17.23 -104.76 -3.74
C SER A 214 -18.20 -104.23 -2.68
N ASP A 215 -18.27 -104.87 -1.51
CA ASP A 215 -19.09 -104.40 -0.39
C ASP A 215 -18.54 -103.11 0.24
N PHE A 216 -17.21 -102.92 0.23
CA PHE A 216 -16.54 -101.71 0.70
C PHE A 216 -16.62 -100.59 -0.34
N GLU A 217 -16.58 -100.88 -1.64
CA GLU A 217 -16.81 -99.92 -2.73
C GLU A 217 -18.25 -99.43 -2.73
N GLU A 218 -19.22 -100.32 -2.50
CA GLU A 218 -20.62 -99.93 -2.38
C GLU A 218 -20.90 -99.15 -1.09
N ARG A 219 -20.32 -99.54 0.05
CA ARG A 219 -20.41 -98.76 1.31
C ARG A 219 -19.68 -97.43 1.22
N THR A 220 -18.53 -97.35 0.55
CA THR A 220 -17.80 -96.09 0.36
C THR A 220 -18.48 -95.19 -0.66
N ALA A 221 -19.15 -95.73 -1.69
CA ALA A 221 -19.98 -94.96 -2.61
C ALA A 221 -21.20 -94.36 -1.89
N ARG A 222 -21.95 -95.15 -1.11
CA ARG A 222 -23.07 -94.64 -0.29
C ARG A 222 -22.61 -93.66 0.79
N MET A 223 -21.48 -93.92 1.43
CA MET A 223 -20.89 -93.00 2.41
C MET A 223 -20.47 -91.69 1.74
N ARG A 224 -19.86 -91.74 0.55
CA ARG A 224 -19.48 -90.55 -0.22
C ARG A 224 -20.71 -89.76 -0.65
N GLU A 225 -21.77 -90.41 -1.12
CA GLU A 225 -23.03 -89.74 -1.46
C GLU A 225 -23.68 -89.09 -0.22
N SER A 226 -23.65 -89.75 0.94
CA SER A 226 -24.14 -89.17 2.20
C SER A 226 -23.28 -88.00 2.71
N LEU A 227 -21.96 -88.07 2.51
CA LEU A 227 -21.03 -87.00 2.85
C LEU A 227 -21.19 -85.82 1.91
N ASP A 228 -21.35 -86.06 0.60
CA ASP A 228 -21.58 -85.02 -0.40
C ASP A 228 -22.93 -84.32 -0.15
N ALA A 229 -23.99 -85.08 0.19
CA ALA A 229 -25.28 -84.52 0.60
C ALA A 229 -25.18 -83.70 1.91
N SER A 230 -24.42 -84.19 2.89
CA SER A 230 -24.20 -83.48 4.16
C SER A 230 -23.37 -82.22 3.97
N MET A 231 -22.33 -82.27 3.13
CA MET A 231 -21.49 -81.14 2.77
C MET A 231 -22.24 -80.11 1.95
N ALA A 232 -23.12 -80.53 1.03
CA ALA A 232 -24.00 -79.63 0.28
C ALA A 232 -25.01 -78.93 1.20
N SER A 233 -25.63 -79.67 2.14
CA SER A 233 -26.52 -79.08 3.16
C SER A 233 -25.77 -78.12 4.09
N LEU A 234 -24.56 -78.49 4.52
CA LEU A 234 -23.72 -77.64 5.36
C LEU A 234 -23.30 -76.37 4.62
N ALA A 235 -22.85 -76.49 3.37
CA ALA A 235 -22.51 -75.36 2.51
C ALA A 235 -23.70 -74.43 2.29
N GLY A 236 -24.91 -74.98 2.09
CA GLY A 236 -26.15 -74.20 2.02
C GLY A 236 -26.44 -73.44 3.31
N SER A 237 -26.33 -74.10 4.47
CA SER A 237 -26.54 -73.45 5.77
C SER A 237 -25.49 -72.38 6.11
N MET A 238 -24.22 -72.63 5.76
CA MET A 238 -23.13 -71.65 5.93
C MET A 238 -23.31 -70.45 5.00
N SER A 239 -23.74 -70.67 3.76
CA SER A 239 -24.04 -69.58 2.82
C SER A 239 -25.18 -68.69 3.34
N ALA A 240 -26.28 -69.29 3.81
CA ALA A 240 -27.40 -68.56 4.39
C ALA A 240 -26.98 -67.77 5.64
N ALA A 241 -26.20 -68.38 6.55
CA ALA A 241 -25.69 -67.70 7.74
C ALA A 241 -24.71 -66.57 7.41
N MET A 242 -23.89 -66.72 6.35
CA MET A 242 -23.02 -65.63 5.88
C MET A 242 -23.80 -64.50 5.24
N GLU A 243 -24.90 -64.78 4.55
CA GLU A 243 -25.78 -63.75 3.99
C GLU A 243 -26.47 -62.95 5.10
N THR A 244 -27.03 -63.60 6.12
CA THR A 244 -27.62 -62.90 7.28
C THR A 244 -26.59 -62.07 8.04
N ALA A 245 -25.38 -62.60 8.26
CA ALA A 245 -24.30 -61.86 8.93
C ALA A 245 -23.87 -60.62 8.13
N ARG A 246 -23.84 -60.69 6.79
CA ARG A 246 -23.55 -59.54 5.92
C ARG A 246 -24.67 -58.51 5.91
N GLU A 247 -25.92 -58.94 6.04
CA GLU A 247 -27.07 -58.04 6.15
C GLU A 247 -27.02 -57.28 7.48
N GLU A 248 -26.78 -57.97 8.59
CA GLU A 248 -26.57 -57.35 9.91
C GLU A 248 -25.39 -56.37 9.91
N GLU A 249 -24.25 -56.73 9.31
CA GLU A 249 -23.10 -55.82 9.18
C GLU A 249 -23.45 -54.57 8.36
N ARG A 250 -24.23 -54.71 7.28
CA ARG A 250 -24.70 -53.58 6.48
C ARG A 250 -25.65 -52.67 7.26
N GLU A 251 -26.53 -53.24 8.08
CA GLU A 251 -27.43 -52.46 8.93
C GLU A 251 -26.68 -51.73 10.03
N LEU A 252 -25.70 -52.38 10.67
CA LEU A 252 -24.82 -51.74 11.65
C LEU A 252 -24.05 -50.58 11.02
N LEU A 253 -23.39 -50.80 9.88
CA LEU A 253 -22.67 -49.74 9.16
C LEU A 253 -23.58 -48.59 8.72
N LYS A 254 -24.84 -48.86 8.34
CA LYS A 254 -25.82 -47.82 8.04
C LYS A 254 -26.17 -47.02 9.30
N SER A 255 -26.46 -47.70 10.41
CA SER A 255 -26.77 -47.04 11.69
C SER A 255 -25.60 -46.20 12.21
N GLU A 256 -24.36 -46.67 12.04
CA GLU A 256 -23.15 -45.93 12.40
C GLU A 256 -22.98 -44.68 11.52
N ARG A 257 -23.20 -44.79 10.21
CA ARG A 257 -23.13 -43.64 9.29
C ARG A 257 -24.21 -42.61 9.59
N GLU A 258 -25.43 -43.04 9.92
CA GLU A 258 -26.52 -42.14 10.32
C GLU A 258 -26.19 -41.45 11.65
N ALA A 259 -25.65 -42.18 12.63
CA ALA A 259 -25.20 -41.60 13.89
C ALA A 259 -24.05 -40.60 13.69
N GLN A 260 -23.09 -40.91 12.83
CA GLN A 260 -21.99 -39.99 12.48
C GLN A 260 -22.51 -38.74 11.76
N ALA A 261 -23.43 -38.89 10.80
CA ALA A 261 -24.05 -37.77 10.11
C ALA A 261 -24.82 -36.85 11.08
N ALA A 262 -25.55 -37.43 12.03
CA ALA A 262 -26.24 -36.68 13.08
C ALA A 262 -25.27 -35.93 14.01
N GLN A 263 -24.13 -36.56 14.37
CA GLN A 263 -23.09 -35.90 15.15
C GLN A 263 -22.43 -34.73 14.40
N ILE A 264 -22.10 -34.92 13.12
CA ILE A 264 -21.54 -33.86 12.27
C ILE A 264 -22.53 -32.69 12.16
N ALA A 265 -23.81 -32.96 11.87
CA ALA A 265 -24.83 -31.93 11.80
C ALA A 265 -25.01 -31.16 13.13
N ALA A 266 -24.95 -31.86 14.26
CA ALA A 266 -25.03 -31.23 15.58
C ALA A 266 -23.80 -30.35 15.89
N LEU A 267 -22.60 -30.78 15.47
CA LEU A 267 -21.39 -29.97 15.61
C LEU A 267 -21.41 -28.74 14.70
N GLU A 268 -21.88 -28.88 13.46
CA GLU A 268 -22.03 -27.76 12.52
C GLU A 268 -23.04 -26.74 13.04
N ALA A 269 -24.16 -27.18 13.61
CA ALA A 269 -25.14 -26.29 14.23
C ALA A 269 -24.55 -25.50 15.41
N ARG A 270 -23.79 -26.17 16.30
CA ARG A 270 -23.10 -25.49 17.42
C ARG A 270 -22.04 -24.51 16.93
N LEU A 271 -21.34 -24.85 15.85
CA LEU A 271 -20.33 -23.99 15.26
C LEU A 271 -20.98 -22.76 14.63
N ALA A 272 -22.12 -22.92 13.94
CA ALA A 272 -22.90 -21.82 13.40
C ALA A 272 -23.42 -20.88 14.50
N GLU A 273 -23.92 -21.42 15.60
CA GLU A 273 -24.35 -20.64 16.77
C GLU A 273 -23.19 -19.87 17.41
N ALA A 274 -22.04 -20.52 17.61
CA ALA A 274 -20.84 -19.86 18.14
C ALA A 274 -20.35 -18.73 17.21
N ARG A 275 -20.37 -18.95 15.89
CA ARG A 275 -20.04 -17.90 14.90
C ARG A 275 -21.03 -16.74 14.93
N ALA A 276 -22.32 -17.00 15.08
CA ALA A 276 -23.33 -15.95 15.19
C ALA A 276 -23.12 -15.09 16.45
N LEU A 277 -22.79 -15.72 17.58
CA LEU A 277 -22.45 -15.00 18.82
C LEU A 277 -21.18 -14.15 18.65
N GLN A 278 -20.11 -14.72 18.07
CA GLN A 278 -18.88 -13.98 17.80
C GLN A 278 -19.12 -12.79 16.87
N LEU A 279 -19.90 -12.96 15.80
CA LEU A 279 -20.25 -11.87 14.90
C LEU A 279 -21.01 -10.76 15.66
N SER A 280 -21.99 -11.11 16.49
CA SER A 280 -22.73 -10.13 17.29
C SER A 280 -21.86 -9.36 18.28
N GLU A 281 -20.86 -10.02 18.88
CA GLU A 281 -19.90 -9.41 19.80
C GLU A 281 -18.96 -8.45 19.06
N THR A 282 -18.42 -8.88 17.91
CA THR A 282 -17.58 -8.01 17.07
C THR A 282 -18.36 -6.81 16.51
N GLU A 283 -19.64 -6.98 16.15
CA GLU A 283 -20.52 -5.87 15.77
C GLU A 283 -20.79 -4.90 16.91
N ALA A 284 -20.93 -5.39 18.15
CA ALA A 284 -21.10 -4.54 19.32
C ALA A 284 -19.82 -3.71 19.60
N LEU A 285 -18.65 -4.36 19.58
CA LEU A 285 -17.36 -3.71 19.78
C LEU A 285 -17.05 -2.67 18.69
N THR A 286 -17.36 -2.98 17.43
CA THR A 286 -17.17 -2.03 16.33
C THR A 286 -18.10 -0.82 16.45
N ARG A 287 -19.36 -1.00 16.86
CA ARG A 287 -20.27 0.12 17.14
C ARG A 287 -19.80 0.97 18.31
N GLU A 288 -19.29 0.36 19.37
CA GLU A 288 -18.75 1.07 20.53
C GLU A 288 -17.49 1.87 20.18
N LEU A 289 -16.55 1.25 19.46
CA LEU A 289 -15.33 1.93 19.00
C LEU A 289 -15.65 3.06 18.03
N THR A 290 -16.64 2.88 17.15
CA THR A 290 -17.11 3.96 16.27
C THR A 290 -17.66 5.13 17.08
N ARG A 291 -18.44 4.88 18.14
CA ARG A 291 -18.94 5.94 19.03
C ARG A 291 -17.81 6.67 19.73
N GLN A 292 -16.84 5.95 20.28
CA GLN A 292 -15.67 6.55 20.95
C GLN A 292 -14.89 7.45 19.98
N VAL A 293 -14.62 6.98 18.77
CA VAL A 293 -13.91 7.78 17.75
C VAL A 293 -14.73 9.01 17.35
N THR A 294 -16.06 8.91 17.21
CA THR A 294 -16.89 10.08 16.90
C THR A 294 -16.97 11.08 18.04
N ASP A 295 -17.00 10.60 19.29
CA ASP A 295 -17.03 11.45 20.48
C ASP A 295 -15.69 12.18 20.65
N GLU A 296 -14.56 11.47 20.51
CA GLU A 296 -13.22 12.08 20.53
C GLU A 296 -13.03 13.09 19.38
N ALA A 297 -13.54 12.79 18.18
CA ALA A 297 -13.48 13.73 17.07
C ALA A 297 -14.33 14.98 17.33
N ALA A 298 -15.51 14.83 17.94
CA ALA A 298 -16.35 15.95 18.34
C ALA A 298 -15.71 16.82 19.42
N GLU A 299 -15.05 16.21 20.42
CA GLU A 299 -14.30 16.92 21.46
C GLU A 299 -13.12 17.71 20.88
N ARG A 300 -12.35 17.10 19.96
CA ARG A 300 -11.25 17.80 19.26
C ARG A 300 -11.76 18.98 18.44
N LEU A 301 -12.85 18.80 17.70
CA LEU A 301 -13.47 19.90 16.94
C LEU A 301 -13.99 21.02 17.85
N ALA A 302 -14.56 20.67 19.01
CA ALA A 302 -15.00 21.66 19.99
C ALA A 302 -13.81 22.47 20.56
N ALA A 303 -12.70 21.79 20.88
CA ALA A 303 -11.48 22.44 21.34
C ALA A 303 -10.88 23.38 20.27
N ASP A 304 -10.83 22.94 19.01
CA ASP A 304 -10.34 23.76 17.88
C ASP A 304 -11.21 25.00 17.66
N VAL A 305 -12.53 24.88 17.78
CA VAL A 305 -13.46 26.00 17.65
C VAL A 305 -13.25 27.02 18.77
N GLU A 306 -13.06 26.56 20.00
CA GLU A 306 -12.79 27.46 21.14
C GLU A 306 -11.42 28.14 21.03
N GLU A 307 -10.38 27.42 20.56
CA GLU A 307 -9.06 28.02 20.29
C GLU A 307 -9.17 29.12 19.23
N ARG A 308 -9.89 28.86 18.12
CA ARG A 308 -10.13 29.85 17.07
C ARG A 308 -10.91 31.05 17.60
N ARG A 309 -11.88 30.84 18.47
CA ARG A 309 -12.63 31.91 19.12
C ARG A 309 -11.72 32.79 19.96
N VAL A 310 -10.94 32.20 20.88
CA VAL A 310 -10.00 32.95 21.74
C VAL A 310 -8.97 33.71 20.90
N ARG A 311 -8.46 33.09 19.83
CA ARG A 311 -7.53 33.74 18.90
C ARG A 311 -8.17 34.93 18.18
N ASN A 312 -9.41 34.81 17.75
CA ASN A 312 -10.14 35.91 17.10
C ASN A 312 -10.40 37.06 18.08
N GLU A 313 -10.83 36.77 19.31
CA GLU A 313 -11.01 37.77 20.35
C GLU A 313 -9.68 38.51 20.65
N ALA A 314 -8.56 37.80 20.69
CA ALA A 314 -7.24 38.40 20.86
C ALA A 314 -6.82 39.28 19.67
N LEU A 315 -7.15 38.88 18.44
CA LEU A 315 -6.89 39.69 17.23
C LEU A 315 -7.76 40.95 17.21
N GLU A 316 -9.03 40.87 17.60
CA GLU A 316 -9.91 42.03 17.72
C GLU A 316 -9.39 43.03 18.76
N LEU A 317 -8.90 42.56 19.90
CA LEU A 317 -8.27 43.44 20.91
C LEU A 317 -7.01 44.12 20.38
N ARG A 318 -6.17 43.40 19.62
CA ARG A 318 -4.99 43.98 18.97
C ARG A 318 -5.36 45.01 17.91
N LEU A 319 -6.41 44.76 17.13
CA LEU A 319 -6.91 45.70 16.13
C LEU A 319 -7.39 46.99 16.81
N ARG A 320 -8.21 46.90 17.86
CA ARG A 320 -8.66 48.07 18.63
C ARG A 320 -7.50 48.86 19.25
N ALA A 321 -6.48 48.17 19.77
CA ALA A 321 -5.29 48.83 20.30
C ALA A 321 -4.51 49.57 19.20
N ALA A 322 -4.38 48.96 18.02
CA ALA A 322 -3.73 49.60 16.86
C ALA A 322 -4.52 50.82 16.35
N GLU A 323 -5.86 50.74 16.32
CA GLU A 323 -6.73 51.86 15.99
C GLU A 323 -6.55 53.03 16.96
N ALA A 324 -6.54 52.75 18.28
CA ALA A 324 -6.31 53.77 19.30
C ALA A 324 -4.92 54.44 19.19
N LEU A 325 -3.87 53.66 18.91
CA LEU A 325 -2.54 54.20 18.62
C LEU A 325 -2.53 55.08 17.36
N GLY A 326 -3.27 54.67 16.32
CA GLY A 326 -3.42 55.43 15.08
C GLY A 326 -4.21 56.73 15.26
N ASP A 327 -5.22 56.75 16.12
CA ASP A 327 -5.95 57.97 16.50
C ASP A 327 -5.04 58.92 17.30
N SER A 328 -4.32 58.40 18.30
CA SER A 328 -3.37 59.18 19.10
C SER A 328 -2.25 59.79 18.24
N ALA A 329 -1.69 59.04 17.28
CA ALA A 329 -0.69 59.54 16.36
C ALA A 329 -1.24 60.65 15.44
N ARG A 330 -2.49 60.53 14.99
CA ARG A 330 -3.16 61.57 14.18
C ARG A 330 -3.40 62.84 14.99
N GLU A 331 -3.80 62.71 16.25
CA GLU A 331 -3.98 63.84 17.15
C GLU A 331 -2.64 64.55 17.43
N ALA A 332 -1.57 63.79 17.70
CA ALA A 332 -0.22 64.35 17.88
C ALA A 332 0.25 65.11 16.63
N LEU A 333 0.06 64.56 15.44
CA LEU A 333 0.39 65.25 14.18
C LEU A 333 -0.47 66.50 13.96
N ALA A 334 -1.74 66.49 14.35
CA ALA A 334 -2.61 67.67 14.28
C ALA A 334 -2.15 68.77 15.25
N GLN A 335 -1.74 68.38 16.47
CA GLN A 335 -1.16 69.30 17.46
C GLN A 335 0.15 69.90 16.94
N GLU A 336 1.10 69.10 16.45
CA GLU A 336 2.35 69.60 15.86
C GLU A 336 2.12 70.57 14.71
N ARG A 337 1.14 70.27 13.83
CA ARG A 337 0.76 71.20 12.74
C ARG A 337 0.23 72.52 13.29
N SER A 338 -0.66 72.48 14.29
CA SER A 338 -1.19 73.69 14.91
C SER A 338 -0.11 74.54 15.59
N VAL A 339 0.85 73.89 16.26
CA VAL A 339 2.00 74.56 16.89
C VAL A 339 2.90 75.19 15.82
N SER A 340 3.22 74.46 14.75
CA SER A 340 4.03 74.98 13.64
C SER A 340 3.34 76.13 12.91
N GLU A 341 2.02 76.09 12.73
CA GLU A 341 1.24 77.19 12.16
C GLU A 341 1.27 78.43 13.08
N ALA A 342 1.08 78.25 14.38
CA ALA A 342 1.17 79.33 15.36
C ALA A 342 2.58 79.95 15.41
N GLU A 343 3.65 79.15 15.36
CA GLU A 343 5.04 79.63 15.29
C GLU A 343 5.29 80.43 14.01
N ARG A 344 4.78 79.96 12.86
CA ARG A 344 4.89 80.68 11.58
C ARG A 344 4.14 82.01 11.60
N GLU A 345 2.95 82.05 12.21
CA GLU A 345 2.19 83.30 12.38
C GLU A 345 2.89 84.27 13.32
N ALA A 346 3.40 83.80 14.45
CA ALA A 346 4.19 84.62 15.39
C ALA A 346 5.45 85.18 14.71
N PHE A 347 6.16 84.37 13.93
CA PHE A 347 7.31 84.82 13.15
C PHE A 347 6.93 85.88 12.11
N ARG A 348 5.80 85.72 11.40
CA ARG A 348 5.30 86.73 10.45
C ARG A 348 4.98 88.05 11.14
N GLN A 349 4.28 88.01 12.28
CA GLN A 349 3.96 89.21 13.06
C GLN A 349 5.23 89.93 13.55
N GLN A 350 6.22 89.17 14.04
CA GLN A 350 7.51 89.73 14.43
C GLN A 350 8.23 90.39 13.25
N LEU A 351 8.17 89.76 12.06
CA LEU A 351 8.79 90.28 10.85
C LEU A 351 8.10 91.58 10.41
N GLU A 352 6.77 91.63 10.42
CA GLU A 352 5.99 92.86 10.16
C GLU A 352 6.35 93.97 11.14
N GLU A 353 6.40 93.69 12.45
CA GLU A 353 6.79 94.68 13.47
C GLU A 353 8.22 95.20 13.25
N THR A 354 9.16 94.33 12.88
CA THR A 354 10.53 94.77 12.57
C THR A 354 10.59 95.63 11.31
N LEU A 355 9.80 95.31 10.29
CA LEU A 355 9.71 96.13 9.07
C LEU A 355 9.11 97.50 9.37
N GLU A 356 8.04 97.57 10.17
CA GLU A 356 7.45 98.85 10.61
C GLU A 356 8.45 99.71 11.37
N ARG A 357 9.18 99.12 12.33
CA ARG A 357 10.25 99.84 13.07
C ARG A 357 11.36 100.34 12.15
N HIS A 358 11.75 99.54 11.14
CA HIS A 358 12.74 99.96 10.14
C HIS A 358 12.22 101.10 9.26
N ASP A 359 10.96 101.04 8.82
CA ASP A 359 10.32 102.10 8.03
C ASP A 359 10.22 103.41 8.82
N GLU A 360 9.87 103.35 10.11
CA GLU A 360 9.87 104.51 10.99
C GLU A 360 11.27 105.08 11.18
N ALA A 361 12.28 104.23 11.40
CA ALA A 361 13.67 104.65 11.51
C ALA A 361 14.18 105.31 10.22
N LEU A 362 13.82 104.77 9.05
CA LEU A 362 14.15 105.35 7.75
C LEU A 362 13.47 106.71 7.55
N LYS A 363 12.18 106.82 7.87
CA LYS A 363 11.45 108.10 7.84
C LYS A 363 12.09 109.14 8.76
N ALA A 364 12.47 108.75 9.98
CA ALA A 364 13.16 109.64 10.92
C ALA A 364 14.55 110.06 10.42
N ALA A 365 15.30 109.14 9.80
CA ALA A 365 16.60 109.45 9.19
C ALA A 365 16.47 110.40 8.00
N LEU A 366 15.48 110.17 7.12
CA LEU A 366 15.16 111.06 6.00
C LEU A 366 14.76 112.46 6.51
N ALA A 367 13.90 112.55 7.52
CA ALA A 367 13.52 113.84 8.12
C ALA A 367 14.72 114.58 8.73
N ARG A 368 15.69 113.86 9.33
CA ARG A 368 16.94 114.47 9.83
C ARG A 368 17.83 114.99 8.70
N LEU A 369 17.92 114.25 7.59
CA LEU A 369 18.65 114.66 6.38
C LEU A 369 18.01 115.91 5.74
N GLU A 370 16.68 115.96 5.67
CA GLU A 370 15.95 117.15 5.20
C GLU A 370 16.19 118.36 6.12
N ALA A 371 16.21 118.14 7.44
CA ALA A 371 16.44 119.19 8.43
C ALA A 371 17.89 119.71 8.46
N SER A 372 18.89 118.88 8.14
CA SER A 372 20.29 119.32 8.11
C SER A 372 20.63 120.21 6.90
N GLY A 373 19.73 120.30 5.90
CA GLY A 373 19.95 121.11 4.69
C GLY A 373 21.12 120.61 3.82
N GLU A 374 21.68 119.45 4.16
CA GLU A 374 22.83 118.86 3.51
C GLU A 374 22.34 118.08 2.29
N ARG A 375 22.30 118.78 1.15
CA ARG A 375 21.98 118.17 -0.14
C ARG A 375 22.95 117.01 -0.35
N PRO A 376 22.49 115.75 -0.46
CA PRO A 376 23.40 114.64 -0.69
C PRO A 376 24.15 114.93 -1.99
N ALA A 377 25.48 114.95 -1.91
CA ALA A 377 26.33 115.06 -3.08
C ALA A 377 25.91 113.98 -4.10
N PRO A 378 25.84 114.30 -5.41
CA PRO A 378 25.40 113.34 -6.41
C PRO A 378 26.25 112.08 -6.28
N ALA A 379 25.58 110.95 -6.06
CA ALA A 379 26.20 109.65 -5.93
C ALA A 379 27.15 109.46 -7.12
N ALA A 380 28.45 109.35 -6.82
CA ALA A 380 29.44 108.97 -7.80
C ALA A 380 28.98 107.64 -8.43
N GLU A 381 28.92 107.62 -9.75
CA GLU A 381 28.53 106.44 -10.53
C GLU A 381 29.30 105.22 -10.00
N PRO A 382 28.60 104.14 -9.62
CA PRO A 382 29.28 102.93 -9.20
C PRO A 382 30.04 102.37 -10.40
N SER A 383 31.35 102.48 -10.34
CA SER A 383 32.29 101.84 -11.24
C SER A 383 31.94 100.36 -11.36
N GLU A 384 31.39 99.98 -12.52
CA GLU A 384 31.22 98.61 -12.99
C GLU A 384 32.56 97.88 -12.93
N LYS A 385 32.91 97.24 -11.81
CA LYS A 385 33.96 96.21 -11.71
C LYS A 385 34.09 95.69 -10.28
N GLU A 386 33.00 95.19 -9.70
CA GLU A 386 33.15 94.28 -8.58
C GLU A 386 32.16 93.14 -8.74
N SER A 387 32.74 92.00 -9.13
CA SER A 387 32.16 90.66 -9.14
C SER A 387 31.29 90.46 -7.90
N THR A 388 29.97 90.59 -8.05
CA THR A 388 28.99 90.15 -7.06
C THR A 388 29.28 88.69 -6.72
N PRO A 389 29.78 88.34 -5.52
CA PRO A 389 29.85 86.96 -5.12
C PRO A 389 28.43 86.41 -5.12
N ALA A 390 28.25 85.23 -5.71
CA ALA A 390 26.96 84.57 -5.76
C ALA A 390 26.31 84.64 -4.36
N PRO A 391 25.06 85.11 -4.25
CA PRO A 391 24.46 85.35 -2.96
C PRO A 391 24.55 84.10 -2.09
N TRP A 392 25.08 84.24 -0.88
CA TRP A 392 25.35 83.13 0.03
C TRP A 392 24.13 82.23 0.28
N TRP A 393 22.91 82.77 0.15
CA TRP A 393 21.66 82.02 0.23
C TRP A 393 21.49 80.93 -0.85
N LYS A 394 22.14 81.06 -2.03
CA LYS A 394 22.14 80.00 -3.05
C LYS A 394 22.95 78.76 -2.65
N ARG A 395 23.95 78.89 -1.77
CA ARG A 395 24.63 77.72 -1.18
C ARG A 395 23.78 77.07 -0.09
N ALA A 396 23.18 77.88 0.79
CA ALA A 396 22.35 77.37 1.88
C ALA A 396 21.10 76.60 1.40
N LEU A 397 20.53 76.96 0.25
CA LEU A 397 19.41 76.23 -0.36
C LEU A 397 19.82 74.95 -1.10
N GLY A 398 21.11 74.78 -1.43
CA GLY A 398 21.64 73.53 -1.98
C GLY A 398 21.74 72.44 -0.91
N ASP A 399 22.22 72.82 0.27
CA ASP A 399 22.49 71.89 1.38
C ASP A 399 21.22 71.43 2.13
N LEU A 400 20.06 72.03 1.86
CA LEU A 400 18.75 71.65 2.43
C LEU A 400 17.95 70.69 1.52
N ARG A 401 18.44 70.44 0.30
CA ARG A 401 17.79 69.59 -0.70
C ARG A 401 18.37 68.18 -0.75
N ASP A 402 19.59 68.01 -0.25
CA ASP A 402 20.22 66.73 0.06
C ASP A 402 19.92 66.34 1.52
#